data_AF-A0A924G9Q6-F1
#
_entry.id   AF-A0A924G9Q6-F1
#
_cell.length_a   1.000
_cell.length_b   1.000
_cell.length_c   1.000
_cell.angle_alpha   90.00
_cell.angle_beta   90.00
_cell.angle_gamma   90.00
#
_symmetry.space_group_name_H-M   'P 1'
#
loop_
_entity.id
_entity.type
_entity.pdbx_description
1 polymer ?
#
loop_
_entity_poly.entity_id
_entity_poly.type
_entity_poly.pdbx_seq_one_letter_code
_entity_poly.pdbx_strand_id
1 'polypeptide(L)'
;MTDSSRPSDHYDSSGAATTDKIIQPKLGPIGYLRFFWRQLTSMKTALFLLLLLAIAAIPGSLVPQVSSDPNGVIQYRANNPDVAPILDNLQVFTTYTSVWFSAIY
;
A
#
# COMPACT_ATOMS: atom_id res chain seq x y z
N MET A 1 6.62 32.20 59.46
CA MET A 1 5.96 31.01 58.88
C MET A 1 6.93 30.36 57.91
N THR A 2 7.21 29.08 58.16
CA THR A 2 7.82 28.09 57.26
C THR A 2 7.18 28.17 55.86
N ASP A 3 7.90 27.93 54.77
CA ASP A 3 8.33 26.58 54.38
C ASP A 3 9.45 26.67 53.32
N SER A 4 10.66 26.25 53.69
CA SER A 4 11.82 26.14 52.79
C SER A 4 12.22 24.68 52.65
N SER A 5 11.24 23.83 52.34
CA SER A 5 11.44 22.40 52.02
C SER A 5 11.58 22.17 50.51
N ARG A 6 12.26 23.07 49.79
CA ARG A 6 12.68 22.81 48.41
C ARG A 6 14.06 22.13 48.46
N PRO A 7 14.19 20.86 48.05
CA PRO A 7 15.49 20.19 47.98
C PRO A 7 16.49 21.04 47.20
N SER A 8 17.75 21.09 47.67
CA SER A 8 18.85 21.82 47.03
C SER A 8 19.11 21.40 45.57
N ASP A 9 18.57 20.26 45.18
CA ASP A 9 18.77 19.63 43.87
C ASP A 9 17.62 19.94 42.90
N HIS A 10 16.78 20.92 43.24
CA HIS A 10 15.81 21.45 42.30
C HIS A 10 16.56 22.22 41.20
N TYR A 11 16.83 21.53 40.11
CA TYR A 11 17.09 22.19 38.84
C TYR A 11 15.82 22.94 38.46
N ASP A 12 15.84 24.27 38.58
CA ASP A 12 14.89 25.09 37.86
C ASP A 12 15.11 24.77 36.38
N SER A 13 14.16 24.08 35.76
CA SER A 13 14.05 24.05 34.30
C SER A 13 13.78 25.48 33.87
N SER A 14 14.83 26.29 33.82
CA SER A 14 14.84 27.61 33.22
C SER A 14 14.19 27.41 31.86
N GLY A 15 13.05 28.07 31.67
CA GLY A 15 12.30 28.11 30.42
C GLY A 15 13.12 28.75 29.31
N ALA A 16 14.21 28.10 28.92
CA ALA A 16 14.62 28.09 27.55
C ALA A 16 13.53 27.31 26.84
N ALA A 17 12.58 28.04 26.27
CA ALA A 17 12.10 27.70 24.94
C ALA A 17 13.33 27.67 24.01
N THR A 18 14.21 26.67 24.19
CA THR A 18 14.98 26.12 23.08
C THR A 18 13.89 25.67 22.14
N THR A 19 13.55 26.56 21.22
CA THR A 19 13.01 26.22 19.93
C THR A 19 14.00 25.21 19.38
N ASP A 20 13.82 23.95 19.77
CA ASP A 20 14.59 22.82 19.30
C ASP A 20 14.20 22.79 17.83
N LYS A 21 15.04 23.47 17.05
CA LYS A 21 14.76 23.87 15.68
C LYS A 21 14.63 22.54 14.97
N ILE A 22 13.39 22.06 14.76
CA ILE A 22 13.13 20.71 14.29
C ILE A 22 13.98 20.52 13.05
N ILE A 23 15.10 19.80 13.18
CA ILE A 23 16.03 19.56 12.08
C ILE A 23 15.36 18.48 11.25
N GLN A 24 14.36 18.88 10.47
CA GLN A 24 13.76 17.99 9.48
C GLN A 24 14.85 17.67 8.47
N PRO A 25 15.32 16.42 8.38
CA PRO A 25 16.29 16.05 7.36
C PRO A 25 15.61 16.28 6.02
N LYS A 26 16.12 17.22 5.22
CA LYS A 26 15.69 17.35 3.82
C LYS A 26 16.15 16.09 3.10
N LEU A 27 15.23 15.15 2.87
CA LEU A 27 15.52 13.92 2.16
C LEU A 27 15.84 14.28 0.71
N GLY A 28 17.07 14.01 0.29
CA GLY A 28 17.40 13.96 -1.14
C GLY A 28 16.71 12.79 -1.83
N PRO A 29 16.79 12.67 -3.17
CA PRO A 29 16.14 11.59 -3.93
C PRO A 29 16.46 10.18 -3.42
N ILE A 30 17.71 9.95 -3.02
CA ILE A 30 18.17 8.68 -2.43
C ILE A 30 17.50 8.43 -1.07
N GLY A 31 17.30 9.49 -0.28
CA GLY A 31 16.59 9.43 1.00
C GLY A 31 15.13 9.02 0.83
N TYR A 32 14.45 9.56 -0.18
CA TYR A 32 13.08 9.16 -0.54
C TYR A 32 13.00 7.70 -0.99
N LEU A 33 13.93 7.25 -1.83
CA LEU A 33 13.96 5.85 -2.28
C LEU A 33 14.16 4.88 -1.10
N ARG A 34 15.10 5.18 -0.20
CA ARG A 34 15.34 4.37 1.00
C ARG A 34 14.15 4.41 1.96
N PHE A 35 13.50 5.56 2.11
CA PHE A 35 12.30 5.69 2.94
C PHE A 35 11.14 4.86 2.36
N PHE A 36 10.91 4.95 1.05
CA PHE A 36 9.91 4.15 0.36
C PHE A 36 10.18 2.65 0.51
N TRP A 37 11.43 2.22 0.35
CA TRP A 37 11.85 0.83 0.58
C TRP A 37 11.53 0.36 2.01
N ARG A 38 11.85 1.18 3.02
CA ARG A 38 11.53 0.86 4.42
C ARG A 38 10.03 0.73 4.66
N GLN A 39 9.22 1.54 3.96
CA GLN A 39 7.77 1.46 4.06
C GLN A 39 7.26 0.13 3.52
N LEU A 40 7.78 -0.34 2.37
CA LEU A 40 7.42 -1.63 1.77
C LEU A 40 7.79 -2.82 2.67
N THR A 41 8.92 -2.76 3.39
CA THR A 41 9.39 -3.85 4.26
C THR A 41 8.82 -3.82 5.68
N SER A 42 7.97 -2.85 6.03
CA SER A 42 7.39 -2.81 7.38
C SER A 42 6.33 -3.91 7.56
N MET A 43 6.22 -4.49 8.76
CA MET A 43 5.24 -5.56 9.04
C MET A 43 3.80 -5.13 8.71
N LYS A 44 3.43 -3.88 9.04
CA LYS A 44 2.11 -3.33 8.74
C LYS A 44 1.86 -3.32 7.23
N THR A 45 2.79 -2.76 6.46
CA THR A 45 2.67 -2.69 5.00
C THR A 45 2.71 -4.08 4.38
N ALA A 46 3.53 -5.00 4.89
CA ALA A 46 3.59 -6.38 4.42
C ALA A 46 2.24 -7.08 4.52
N LEU A 47 1.52 -6.94 5.64
CA LEU A 47 0.16 -7.49 5.77
C LEU A 47 -0.81 -6.90 4.74
N PHE A 48 -0.73 -5.60 4.48
CA PHE A 48 -1.54 -4.96 3.42
C PHE A 48 -1.15 -5.46 2.03
N LEU A 49 0.14 -5.61 1.74
CA LEU A 49 0.62 -6.13 0.46
C LEU A 49 0.20 -7.59 0.25
N LEU A 50 0.26 -8.42 1.30
CA LEU A 50 -0.23 -9.80 1.26
C LEU A 50 -1.75 -9.85 1.06
N LEU A 51 -2.51 -8.95 1.68
CA LEU A 51 -3.94 -8.84 1.42
C LEU A 51 -4.24 -8.44 -0.03
N LEU A 52 -3.51 -7.45 -0.57
CA LEU A 52 -3.66 -7.04 -1.96
C LEU A 52 -3.31 -8.17 -2.93
N LEU A 53 -2.25 -8.92 -2.64
CA LEU A 53 -1.87 -10.11 -3.40
C LEU A 53 -2.97 -11.17 -3.35
N ALA A 54 -3.56 -11.41 -2.19
CA ALA A 54 -4.67 -12.35 -2.04
C ALA A 54 -5.88 -11.94 -2.88
N ILE A 55 -6.22 -10.64 -2.92
CA ILE A 55 -7.31 -10.12 -3.77
C ILE A 55 -6.97 -10.29 -5.25
N ALA A 56 -5.73 -10.00 -5.65
CA ALA A 56 -5.27 -10.12 -7.03
C ALA A 56 -5.28 -11.56 -7.57
N ALA A 57 -5.30 -12.58 -6.70
CA ALA A 57 -5.37 -13.99 -7.10
C ALA A 57 -6.79 -14.47 -7.49
N ILE A 58 -7.83 -13.70 -7.17
CA ILE A 58 -9.24 -14.07 -7.38
C ILE A 58 -9.76 -13.89 -8.82
N PRO A 59 -9.38 -12.86 -9.61
CA PRO A 59 -10.08 -12.52 -10.86
C PRO A 59 -10.14 -13.66 -11.89
N GLY A 60 -9.07 -14.44 -11.99
CA GLY A 60 -8.95 -15.52 -12.99
C GLY A 60 -9.95 -16.66 -12.82
N SER A 61 -10.53 -16.85 -11.62
CA SER A 61 -11.48 -17.94 -11.33
C SER A 61 -12.95 -17.52 -11.37
N LEU A 62 -13.24 -16.22 -11.40
CA LEU A 62 -14.62 -15.70 -11.33
C LEU A 62 -15.34 -15.69 -12.67
N VAL A 63 -14.60 -15.62 -13.77
CA VAL A 63 -15.13 -15.55 -15.13
C VAL A 63 -14.41 -16.54 -16.04
N PRO A 64 -15.07 -16.99 -17.13
CA PRO A 64 -14.42 -17.84 -18.14
C PRO A 64 -13.12 -17.18 -18.63
N GLN A 65 -12.07 -17.96 -18.87
CA GLN A 65 -10.79 -17.45 -19.37
C GLN A 65 -10.62 -17.80 -20.84
N VAL A 66 -10.08 -16.88 -21.65
CA VAL A 66 -9.89 -17.11 -23.10
C VAL A 66 -9.00 -18.33 -23.36
N SER A 67 -8.02 -18.61 -22.50
CA SER A 67 -7.12 -19.76 -22.63
C SER A 67 -7.79 -21.11 -22.38
N SER A 68 -8.84 -21.15 -21.57
CA SER A 68 -9.42 -22.39 -21.03
C SER A 68 -10.85 -22.64 -21.50
N ASP A 69 -11.63 -21.59 -21.72
CA ASP A 69 -13.02 -21.64 -22.21
C ASP A 69 -13.34 -20.44 -23.12
N PRO A 70 -12.88 -20.47 -24.40
CA PRO A 70 -13.14 -19.39 -25.35
C PRO A 70 -14.64 -19.17 -25.61
N ASN A 71 -15.43 -20.25 -25.66
CA ASN A 71 -16.86 -20.18 -25.95
C ASN A 71 -17.65 -19.59 -24.77
N GLY A 72 -17.28 -19.94 -23.54
CA GLY A 72 -17.85 -19.33 -22.34
C GLY A 72 -17.57 -17.83 -22.26
N VAL A 73 -16.39 -17.37 -22.69
CA VAL A 73 -16.10 -15.93 -22.78
C VAL A 73 -17.02 -15.23 -23.78
N ILE A 74 -17.23 -15.83 -24.96
CA ILE A 74 -18.16 -15.29 -25.98
C ILE A 74 -19.58 -15.20 -25.42
N GLN A 75 -20.06 -16.27 -24.79
CA GLN A 75 -21.39 -16.29 -24.18
C GLN A 75 -21.51 -15.29 -23.02
N TYR A 76 -20.50 -15.18 -22.17
CA TYR A 76 -20.51 -14.22 -21.06
C TYR A 76 -20.63 -12.78 -21.57
N ARG A 77 -19.88 -12.42 -22.62
CA ARG A 77 -19.97 -11.09 -23.26
C ARG A 77 -21.35 -10.82 -23.84
N ALA A 78 -21.93 -11.81 -24.52
CA ALA A 78 -23.27 -11.69 -25.09
C ALA A 78 -24.34 -11.52 -24.00
N ASN A 79 -24.21 -12.24 -22.89
CA ASN A 79 -25.16 -12.21 -21.78
C ASN A 79 -24.98 -11.00 -20.86
N ASN A 80 -23.80 -10.37 -20.86
CA ASN A 80 -23.45 -9.30 -19.94
C ASN A 80 -22.83 -8.08 -20.67
N PRO A 81 -23.55 -7.45 -21.62
CA PRO A 81 -23.00 -6.42 -22.49
C PRO A 81 -22.53 -5.15 -21.76
N ASP A 82 -23.08 -4.85 -20.57
CA ASP A 82 -22.72 -3.65 -19.80
C ASP A 82 -21.41 -3.82 -19.01
N VAL A 83 -21.18 -5.01 -18.44
CA VAL A 83 -20.02 -5.27 -17.56
C VAL A 83 -18.85 -5.90 -18.30
N ALA A 84 -19.10 -6.64 -19.39
CA ALA A 84 -18.03 -7.28 -20.15
C ALA A 84 -16.96 -6.30 -20.68
N PRO A 85 -17.30 -5.08 -21.18
CA PRO A 85 -16.30 -4.10 -21.58
C PRO A 85 -15.43 -3.61 -20.42
N ILE A 86 -15.98 -3.51 -19.21
CA ILE A 86 -15.22 -3.10 -18.02
C ILE A 86 -14.20 -4.19 -17.67
N LEU A 87 -14.65 -5.45 -17.66
CA LEU A 87 -13.78 -6.61 -17.39
C LEU A 87 -12.69 -6.78 -18.46
N ASP A 88 -12.98 -6.43 -19.71
CA ASP A 88 -11.98 -6.37 -20.79
C ASP A 88 -10.91 -5.32 -20.55
N ASN A 89 -11.30 -4.10 -20.20
CA ASN A 89 -10.35 -3.03 -19.92
C ASN A 89 -9.45 -3.37 -18.72
N LEU A 90 -9.98 -4.15 -17.77
CA LEU A 90 -9.23 -4.71 -16.65
C LEU A 90 -8.48 -6.02 -16.99
N GLN A 91 -8.57 -6.51 -18.23
CA GLN A 91 -7.95 -7.73 -18.73
C GLN A 91 -8.31 -9.00 -17.93
N VAL A 92 -9.51 -9.07 -17.35
CA VAL A 92 -9.93 -10.17 -16.45
C VAL A 92 -10.13 -11.49 -17.21
N PHE A 93 -10.62 -11.46 -18.46
CA PHE A 93 -10.76 -12.66 -19.30
C PHE A 93 -9.42 -13.23 -19.81
N THR A 94 -8.34 -12.46 -19.67
CA THR A 94 -6.98 -12.79 -20.10
C THR A 94 -6.01 -12.57 -18.93
N THR A 95 -6.41 -12.97 -17.72
CA THR A 95 -5.68 -12.62 -16.49
C THR A 95 -4.22 -13.05 -16.56
N TYR A 96 -3.94 -14.29 -16.99
CA TYR A 96 -2.60 -14.87 -17.04
C TYR A 96 -1.64 -14.23 -18.05
N THR A 97 -2.17 -13.47 -19.03
CA THR A 97 -1.37 -12.76 -20.03
C THR A 97 -1.51 -11.24 -19.92
N SER A 98 -2.15 -10.75 -18.85
CA SER A 98 -2.41 -9.33 -18.62
C SER A 98 -1.14 -8.59 -18.18
N VAL A 99 -1.11 -7.28 -18.48
CA VAL A 99 0.01 -6.41 -18.11
C VAL A 99 0.14 -6.33 -16.59
N TRP A 100 -0.98 -6.22 -15.88
CA TRP A 100 -0.95 -6.09 -14.43
C TRP A 100 -0.56 -7.39 -13.72
N PHE A 101 -0.95 -8.56 -14.24
CA PHE A 101 -0.51 -9.85 -13.68
C PHE A 101 0.98 -10.06 -13.94
N SER A 102 1.47 -9.68 -15.13
CA SER A 102 2.90 -9.71 -15.44
C SER A 102 3.76 -8.79 -14.56
N ALA A 103 3.18 -7.73 -13.98
CA ALA A 103 3.91 -6.86 -13.07
C ALA A 103 4.19 -7.50 -11.69
N ILE A 104 3.60 -8.66 -11.41
CA ILE A 104 3.73 -9.39 -10.13
C ILE A 104 4.68 -10.60 -10.27
N TYR A 105 4.94 -11.11 -11.48
CA TYR A 105 5.81 -12.25 -11.76
C TYR A 105 7.14 -11.82 -12.39
#